data_AF-A0A847DDC5-F1
#
_entry.id   AF-A0A847DDC5-F1
#
_cell.length_a   1.000
_cell.length_b   1.000
_cell.length_c   1.000
_cell.angle_alpha   90.00
_cell.angle_beta   90.00
_cell.angle_gamma   90.00
#
_symmetry.space_group_name_H-M   'P 1'
#
loop_
_entity.id
_entity.type
_entity.pdbx_description
1 polymer ?
#
loop_
_entity_poly.entity_id
_entity_poly.type
_entity_poly.pdbx_seq_one_letter_code
_entity_poly.pdbx_strand_id
1 'polypeptide(L)'
;MQKYPTKWLDYKLPTGQEFSVAVCGYSGKVRHMYLGDDPIRRMIAQYVYAEAGFCQIGDHCLALDCPLNRAEKEHLLHMLDMTEDEELDSEAAKEWGTSSTLECFLLFARKITQSLPDDLKRPQAPVAD
;
A
#
# COMPACT_ATOMS: atom_id res chain seq x y z
N MET A 1 4.12 11.70 -18.63
CA MET A 1 3.59 10.98 -17.45
C MET A 1 2.19 11.45 -17.09
N GLN A 2 1.20 10.55 -17.10
CA GLN A 2 -0.14 10.87 -16.60
C GLN A 2 -0.16 10.82 -15.07
N LYS A 3 -0.91 11.74 -14.47
CA LYS A 3 -0.99 11.92 -13.02
C LYS A 3 -2.33 11.40 -12.51
N TYR A 4 -2.31 10.45 -11.58
CA TYR A 4 -3.50 9.87 -10.97
C TYR A 4 -3.59 10.27 -9.50
N PRO A 5 -4.79 10.58 -8.97
CA PRO A 5 -4.94 10.98 -7.57
C PRO A 5 -4.61 9.82 -6.62
N THR A 6 -4.02 10.12 -5.47
CA THR A 6 -3.99 9.21 -4.32
C THR A 6 -5.15 9.56 -3.38
N LYS A 7 -5.94 8.57 -3.00
CA LYS A 7 -6.99 8.72 -1.98
C LYS A 7 -6.51 8.15 -0.66
N TRP A 8 -6.79 8.85 0.43
CA TRP A 8 -6.40 8.45 1.78
C TRP A 8 -7.62 8.00 2.56
N LEU A 9 -7.46 6.88 3.27
CA LEU A 9 -8.47 6.31 4.15
C LEU A 9 -7.87 6.08 5.52
N ASP A 10 -8.63 6.44 6.55
CA ASP A 10 -8.27 6.27 7.95
C ASP A 10 -9.00 5.07 8.55
N TYR A 11 -8.25 4.23 9.25
CA TYR A 11 -8.75 3.02 9.90
C TYR A 11 -8.40 3.03 11.38
N LYS A 12 -9.30 2.45 12.17
CA LYS A 12 -9.09 2.19 13.58
C LYS A 12 -9.39 0.73 13.87
N LEU A 13 -8.37 0.01 14.34
CA LEU A 13 -8.51 -1.38 14.75
C LEU A 13 -9.31 -1.49 16.06
N PRO A 14 -9.94 -2.65 16.35
CA PRO A 14 -10.64 -2.87 17.62
C PRO A 14 -9.77 -2.68 18.86
N THR A 15 -8.46 -2.90 18.72
CA THR A 15 -7.44 -2.66 19.75
C THR A 15 -7.19 -1.17 20.03
N GLY A 16 -7.78 -0.27 19.24
CA GLY A 16 -7.61 1.18 19.33
C GLY A 16 -6.49 1.73 18.45
N GLN A 17 -5.63 0.88 17.88
CA GLN A 17 -4.56 1.29 16.98
C GLN A 17 -5.12 1.91 15.70
N GLU A 18 -4.60 3.07 15.32
CA GLU A 18 -5.00 3.78 14.11
C GLU A 18 -3.96 3.56 13.01
N PHE A 19 -4.41 3.51 11.76
CA PHE A 19 -3.53 3.47 10.59
C PHE A 19 -4.21 4.10 9.37
N SER A 20 -3.37 4.66 8.51
CA SER A 20 -3.73 5.34 7.27
C SER A 20 -3.37 4.47 6.06
N VAL A 21 -4.20 4.52 5.03
CA VAL A 21 -4.01 3.79 3.78
C VAL A 21 -4.08 4.74 2.60
N ALA A 22 -3.04 4.72 1.77
CA ALA A 22 -3.02 5.41 0.49
C ALA A 22 -3.48 4.45 -0.62
N VAL A 23 -4.49 4.85 -1.38
CA VAL A 23 -5.06 4.11 -2.51
C VAL A 23 -4.62 4.75 -3.81
N CYS A 24 -4.04 3.95 -4.70
CA CYS A 24 -3.61 4.38 -6.03
C CYS A 24 -4.82 4.62 -6.93
N GLY A 25 -4.97 5.85 -7.44
CA GLY A 25 -6.05 6.17 -8.37
C GLY A 25 -5.95 5.49 -9.73
N TYR A 26 -4.78 4.96 -10.12
CA TYR A 26 -4.67 4.19 -11.37
C TYR A 26 -5.19 2.76 -11.20
N SER A 27 -4.66 2.03 -10.22
CA SER A 27 -4.92 0.59 -10.06
C SER A 27 -6.06 0.26 -9.10
N GLY A 28 -6.48 1.24 -8.29
CA GLY A 28 -7.45 1.02 -7.19
C GLY A 28 -6.91 0.13 -6.07
N LYS A 29 -5.58 -0.02 -5.98
CA LYS A 29 -4.91 -0.87 -4.98
C LYS A 29 -4.21 -0.04 -3.91
N VAL A 30 -3.98 -0.65 -2.75
CA VAL A 30 -3.20 -0.04 -1.69
C VAL A 30 -1.76 0.18 -2.17
N ARG A 31 -1.31 1.44 -2.09
CA ARG A 31 0.07 1.82 -2.42
C ARG A 31 0.97 2.01 -1.22
N HIS A 32 0.43 2.53 -0.13
CA HIS A 32 1.17 2.74 1.10
C HIS A 32 0.25 2.55 2.30
N MET A 33 0.84 2.17 3.41
CA MET A 33 0.18 2.05 4.71
C MET A 33 1.08 2.70 5.77
N TYR A 34 0.48 3.40 6.71
CA TYR A 34 1.20 4.09 7.77
C TYR A 34 0.46 3.93 9.09
N LEU A 35 1.18 3.62 10.16
CA LEU A 35 0.60 3.61 11.50
C LEU A 35 0.32 5.06 11.94
N GLY A 36 -0.85 5.28 12.53
CA GLY A 36 -1.35 6.60 12.91
C GLY A 36 -1.79 7.47 11.73
N ASP A 37 -1.89 8.77 12.02
CA ASP A 37 -2.11 9.83 11.03
C ASP A 37 -0.78 10.57 10.78
N ASP A 38 -0.19 10.38 9.59
CA ASP A 38 1.02 11.09 9.16
C ASP A 38 0.64 12.18 8.12
N PRO A 39 0.37 13.42 8.56
CA PRO A 39 -0.06 14.49 7.67
C PRO A 39 1.05 14.90 6.68
N ILE A 40 2.32 14.70 7.03
CA ILE A 40 3.45 15.06 6.17
C ILE A 40 3.52 14.09 4.99
N ARG A 41 3.46 12.79 5.25
CA ARG A 41 3.45 11.78 4.18
C ARG A 41 2.21 11.93 3.29
N ARG A 42 1.05 12.31 3.85
CA ARG A 42 -0.16 12.64 3.08
C ARG A 42 0.02 13.81 2.11
N MET A 43 0.75 14.85 2.52
CA MET A 43 1.06 15.98 1.65
C MET A 43 2.00 15.61 0.50
N ILE A 44 2.90 14.65 0.69
CA ILE A 44 3.88 14.25 -0.32
C ILE A 44 3.26 13.22 -1.29
N ALA A 45 2.56 12.22 -0.76
CA ALA A 45 1.98 11.12 -1.54
C ALA A 45 0.55 11.46 -2.02
N GLN A 46 0.41 12.58 -2.72
CA GLN A 46 -0.88 13.03 -3.28
C GLN A 46 -1.22 12.39 -4.63
N TYR A 47 -0.21 11.92 -5.36
CA TYR A 47 -0.38 11.46 -6.73
C TYR A 47 0.46 10.21 -7.00
N VAL A 48 0.06 9.49 -8.05
CA VAL A 48 0.81 8.42 -8.68
C VAL A 48 1.06 8.84 -10.11
N TYR A 49 2.32 8.82 -10.52
CA TYR A 49 2.68 9.11 -11.91
C TYR A 49 2.93 7.80 -12.66
N ALA A 50 2.21 7.62 -13.77
CA ALA A 50 2.28 6.42 -14.60
C ALA A 50 2.49 6.77 -16.08
N GLU A 51 3.33 6.00 -16.76
CA GLU A 51 3.59 6.10 -18.20
C GLU A 51 4.09 4.77 -18.75
N ALA A 52 3.71 4.46 -20.00
CA ALA A 52 4.20 3.31 -20.77
C ALA A 52 4.26 1.96 -20.00
N GLY A 53 3.31 1.70 -19.10
CA GLY A 53 3.21 0.43 -18.38
C GLY A 53 4.05 0.32 -17.11
N PHE A 54 4.53 1.44 -16.55
CA PHE A 54 5.19 1.48 -15.23
C PHE A 54 4.77 2.72 -14.42
N CYS A 55 4.91 2.62 -13.09
CA CYS A 55 4.86 3.78 -12.19
C CYS A 55 6.27 4.37 -12.00
N GLN A 56 6.35 5.67 -11.67
CA GLN A 56 7.59 6.25 -11.18
C GLN A 56 8.10 5.52 -9.91
N ILE A 57 9.41 5.51 -9.69
CA ILE A 57 10.02 4.96 -8.48
C ILE A 57 9.40 5.63 -7.24
N GLY A 58 9.02 4.82 -6.24
CA GLY A 58 8.30 5.28 -5.04
C GLY A 58 6.77 5.39 -5.17
N ASP A 59 6.23 5.24 -6.38
CA ASP A 59 4.78 5.29 -6.64
C ASP A 59 4.15 3.92 -6.91
N HIS A 60 4.94 2.85 -6.86
CA HIS A 60 4.42 1.49 -7.03
C HIS A 60 3.53 1.08 -5.85
N CYS A 61 2.66 0.10 -6.09
CA CYS A 61 1.72 -0.35 -5.07
C CYS A 61 2.37 -1.37 -4.13
N LEU A 62 1.85 -1.53 -2.90
CA LEU A 62 2.17 -2.72 -2.09
C LEU A 62 1.62 -3.99 -2.73
N ALA A 63 0.52 -3.85 -3.47
CA ALA A 63 -0.04 -4.94 -4.25
C ALA A 63 0.88 -5.30 -5.43
N LEU A 64 1.62 -6.41 -5.29
CA LEU A 64 2.55 -6.94 -6.29
C LEU A 64 1.85 -7.44 -7.56
N ASP A 65 0.57 -7.76 -7.48
CA ASP A 65 -0.28 -8.12 -8.63
C ASP A 65 -0.78 -6.89 -9.41
N CYS A 66 -0.28 -5.69 -9.13
CA CYS A 66 -0.54 -4.50 -9.94
C CYS A 66 0.24 -4.58 -11.27
N PRO A 67 -0.41 -4.35 -12.44
CA PRO A 67 0.25 -4.48 -13.73
C PRO A 67 1.37 -3.46 -13.97
N LEU A 68 1.42 -2.36 -13.20
CA LEU A 68 2.49 -1.36 -13.26
C LEU A 68 3.58 -1.56 -12.20
N ASN A 69 3.38 -2.51 -11.27
CA ASN A 69 4.36 -2.79 -10.23
C ASN A 69 5.47 -3.68 -10.79
N ARG A 70 6.70 -3.30 -10.49
CA ARG A 70 7.93 -4.00 -10.89
C ARG A 70 8.84 -4.27 -9.70
N ALA A 71 8.38 -3.96 -8.48
CA ALA A 71 9.12 -4.26 -7.27
C ALA A 71 9.10 -5.77 -7.01
N GLU A 72 10.24 -6.30 -6.59
CA GLU A 72 10.34 -7.61 -5.98
C GLU A 72 9.89 -7.52 -4.52
N LYS A 73 9.48 -8.64 -3.93
CA LYS A 73 8.91 -8.67 -2.57
C LYS A 73 9.90 -8.07 -1.58
N GLU A 74 11.16 -8.49 -1.67
CA GLU A 74 12.29 -8.14 -0.81
C GLU A 74 12.56 -6.63 -0.86
N HIS A 75 12.31 -6.00 -2.00
CA HIS A 75 12.43 -4.56 -2.12
C HIS A 75 11.43 -3.83 -1.24
N LEU A 76 10.31 -4.42 -0.80
CA LEU A 76 9.33 -3.71 0.04
C LEU A 76 9.72 -3.65 1.53
N LEU A 77 10.83 -4.27 1.94
CA LEU A 77 11.36 -4.15 3.31
C LEU A 77 11.67 -2.71 3.72
N HIS A 78 12.14 -1.87 2.78
CA HIS A 78 12.40 -0.45 3.08
C HIS A 78 11.13 0.31 3.46
N MET A 79 9.95 -0.14 3.05
CA MET A 79 8.68 0.51 3.43
C MET A 79 8.32 0.25 4.90
N LEU A 80 8.92 -0.77 5.50
CA LEU A 80 8.83 -1.11 6.91
C LEU A 80 10.03 -0.59 7.71
N ASP A 81 10.93 0.18 7.08
CA ASP A 81 12.21 0.61 7.65
C ASP A 81 13.07 -0.59 8.14
N MET A 82 12.93 -1.75 7.47
CA MET A 82 13.64 -2.99 7.78
C MET A 82 14.76 -3.26 6.78
N THR A 83 15.88 -3.82 7.24
CA THR A 83 17.01 -4.23 6.37
C THR A 83 16.94 -5.69 5.96
N GLU A 84 16.31 -6.53 6.77
CA GLU A 84 16.06 -7.94 6.52
C GLU A 84 14.65 -8.30 7.00
N ASP A 85 14.11 -9.42 6.52
CA ASP A 85 12.80 -9.89 6.97
C ASP A 85 12.94 -10.58 8.33
N GLU A 86 12.20 -10.10 9.32
CA GLU A 86 12.23 -10.61 10.68
C GLU A 86 11.08 -11.59 10.92
N GLU A 87 11.30 -12.53 11.84
CA GLU A 87 10.26 -13.49 12.22
C GLU A 87 9.16 -12.83 13.07
N LEU A 88 7.91 -13.14 12.75
CA LEU A 88 6.77 -12.85 13.61
C LEU A 88 6.83 -13.69 14.89
N ASP A 89 6.24 -13.17 15.96
CA ASP A 89 5.98 -13.97 17.15
C ASP A 89 5.07 -15.17 16.82
N SER A 90 5.16 -16.22 17.64
CA SER A 90 4.48 -17.49 17.36
C SER A 90 2.95 -17.39 17.31
N GLU A 91 2.36 -16.42 18.02
CA GLU A 91 0.91 -16.22 18.05
C GLU A 91 0.46 -15.57 16.73
N ALA A 92 1.11 -14.46 16.34
CA ALA A 92 0.87 -13.78 15.08
C ALA A 92 1.15 -14.68 13.87
N ALA A 93 2.25 -15.45 13.90
CA ALA A 93 2.62 -16.33 12.80
C ALA A 93 1.56 -17.41 12.55
N LYS A 94 0.96 -17.95 13.62
CA LYS A 94 -0.13 -18.93 13.53
C LYS A 94 -1.41 -18.31 12.98
N GLU A 95 -1.76 -17.10 13.40
CA GLU A 95 -2.96 -16.40 12.92
C GLU A 95 -2.86 -16.07 11.42
N TRP A 96 -1.70 -15.59 10.98
CA TRP A 96 -1.50 -15.14 9.61
C TRP A 96 -1.03 -16.24 8.65
N GLY A 97 -0.60 -17.38 9.17
CA GLY A 97 -0.14 -18.52 8.38
C GLY A 97 1.22 -18.31 7.73
N THR A 98 2.02 -17.38 8.25
CA THR A 98 3.40 -17.11 7.81
C THR A 98 4.24 -16.66 9.01
N SER A 99 5.51 -17.03 9.06
CA SER A 99 6.47 -16.47 10.02
C SER A 99 7.15 -15.20 9.51
N SER A 100 6.98 -14.82 8.25
CA SER A 100 7.61 -13.65 7.63
C SER A 100 6.83 -12.38 7.94
N THR A 101 7.49 -11.38 8.55
CA THR A 101 6.90 -10.06 8.80
C THR A 101 6.49 -9.39 7.50
N LEU A 102 7.37 -9.44 6.48
CA LEU A 102 7.10 -8.90 5.16
C LEU A 102 5.89 -9.57 4.49
N GLU A 103 5.79 -10.90 4.56
CA GLU A 103 4.65 -11.62 4.00
C GLU A 103 3.34 -11.25 4.70
N CYS A 104 3.37 -11.19 6.04
CA CYS A 104 2.22 -10.77 6.82
C CYS A 104 1.76 -9.36 6.43
N PHE A 105 2.70 -8.42 6.28
CA PHE A 105 2.41 -7.06 5.82
C PHE A 105 1.74 -7.04 4.43
N LEU A 106 2.22 -7.84 3.48
CA LEU A 106 1.63 -7.93 2.15
C LEU A 106 0.24 -8.61 2.16
N LEU A 107 0.05 -9.63 2.99
CA LEU A 107 -1.24 -10.26 3.21
C LEU A 107 -2.24 -9.27 3.82
N PHE A 108 -1.80 -8.45 4.78
CA PHE A 108 -2.63 -7.40 5.36
C PHE A 108 -3.01 -6.35 4.31
N ALA A 109 -2.04 -5.82 3.55
CA ALA A 109 -2.31 -4.87 2.47
C ALA A 109 -3.29 -5.42 1.42
N ARG A 110 -3.21 -6.73 1.12
CA ARG A 110 -4.16 -7.42 0.23
C ARG A 110 -5.56 -7.49 0.84
N LYS A 111 -5.70 -7.86 2.11
CA LYS A 111 -7.00 -7.85 2.83
C LYS A 111 -7.61 -6.45 2.82
N ILE A 112 -6.81 -5.41 3.09
CA ILE A 112 -7.26 -4.02 3.03
C ILE A 112 -7.73 -3.66 1.61
N THR A 113 -6.96 -4.00 0.57
CA THR A 113 -7.34 -3.78 -0.83
C THR A 113 -8.70 -4.40 -1.16
N GLN A 114 -8.96 -5.62 -0.67
CA GLN A 114 -10.24 -6.31 -0.87
C GLN A 114 -11.39 -5.61 -0.13
N SER A 115 -11.11 -5.01 1.03
CA SER A 115 -12.08 -4.27 1.84
C SER A 115 -12.36 -2.83 1.38
N LEU A 116 -11.61 -2.32 0.39
CA LEU A 116 -11.81 -0.95 -0.09
C LEU A 116 -13.24 -0.72 -0.59
N PRO A 117 -13.76 0.51 -0.52
CA PRO A 117 -14.95 0.92 -1.24
C PRO A 117 -14.86 0.63 -2.75
N ASP A 118 -15.95 0.16 -3.37
CA ASP A 118 -15.94 -0.30 -4.77
C ASP A 118 -15.67 0.81 -5.78
N ASP A 119 -16.00 2.05 -5.45
CA ASP A 119 -15.67 3.23 -6.23
C ASP A 119 -14.16 3.50 -6.27
N LEU A 120 -13.44 3.13 -5.20
CA LEU A 120 -11.98 3.29 -5.11
C LEU A 120 -11.19 2.15 -5.74
N LYS A 121 -11.81 0.97 -5.95
CA LYS A 121 -11.18 -0.18 -6.63
C LYS A 121 -11.05 -0.01 -8.14
N ARG A 122 -11.70 1.00 -8.72
CA ARG A 122 -11.70 1.26 -10.16
C ARG A 122 -10.70 2.36 -10.52
N PRO A 123 -10.06 2.27 -11.71
CA PRO A 123 -9.23 3.36 -12.22
C PRO A 123 -10.01 4.68 -12.23
N GLN A 124 -9.42 5.70 -11.62
CA GLN A 124 -9.89 7.07 -11.62
C GLN A 124 -9.40 7.79 -12.87
N ALA A 125 -10.10 8.85 -13.28
CA ALA A 125 -9.62 9.72 -14.33
C ALA A 125 -8.28 10.36 -13.91
N PRO A 126 -7.32 10.51 -14.86
CA PRO A 126 -6.12 11.29 -14.59
C PRO A 126 -6.50 12.74 -14.27
N VAL A 127 -5.69 13.38 -13.44
CA VAL A 127 -5.83 14.80 -13.13
C VAL A 127 -5.47 15.60 -14.37
N ALA A 128 -6.32 16.55 -14.77
CA ALA A 128 -6.01 17.49 -15.84
C ALA A 128 -4.85 18.40 -15.39
N ASP A 129 -3.92 18.69 -16.32
CA ASP A 129 -2.81 19.62 -16.08
C ASP A 129 -3.30 21.05 -15.80
#